data_AF-A0A2I8VHD7-F1
#
_entry.id   AF-A0A2I8VHD7-F1
#
_cell.length_a   1.000
_cell.length_b   1.000
_cell.length_c   1.000
_cell.angle_alpha   90.00
_cell.angle_beta   90.00
_cell.angle_gamma   90.00
#
_symmetry.space_group_name_H-M   'P 1'
#
loop_
_entity.id
_entity.type
_entity.pdbx_description
1 polymer ?
#
loop_
_entity_poly.entity_id
_entity_poly.type
_entity_poly.pdbx_seq_one_letter_code
_entity_poly.pdbx_strand_id
1 'polypeptide(L)' 'MSQQLLTRAANETKPEIPTELDSTSSKLVYLYLRASGSCTIDELQASLDMQKISLYPLLKSLSKKGLVEGEGETYHLAS' A
#
# COMPACT_ATOMS: atom_id res chain seq x y z
N MET A 1 22.80 -16.88 33.56
CA MET A 1 21.67 -15.96 33.37
C MET A 1 21.36 -15.98 31.88
N SER A 2 20.32 -16.72 31.52
CA SER A 2 20.08 -17.26 30.18
C SER A 2 19.72 -16.18 29.17
N GLN A 3 20.34 -16.29 28.00
CA GLN A 3 20.06 -15.50 26.80
C GLN A 3 18.66 -15.81 26.28
N GLN A 4 17.92 -14.78 25.87
CA GLN A 4 16.86 -14.96 24.87
C GLN A 4 16.98 -13.81 23.87
N LEU A 5 17.80 -14.04 22.85
CA LEU A 5 17.72 -13.36 21.56
C LEU A 5 16.30 -13.60 21.05
N LEU A 6 15.47 -12.57 21.03
CA LEU A 6 14.16 -12.61 20.39
C LEU A 6 14.41 -12.80 18.89
N THR A 7 14.42 -14.06 18.46
CA THR A 7 14.21 -14.47 17.09
C THR A 7 12.93 -13.79 16.62
N ARG A 8 13.05 -12.63 15.98
CA ARG A 8 11.98 -12.11 15.12
C ARG A 8 11.88 -13.14 14.02
N ALA A 9 11.02 -14.14 14.21
CA ALA A 9 10.59 -15.00 13.14
C ALA A 9 10.15 -14.05 12.03
N ALA A 10 10.93 -13.99 10.96
CA ALA A 10 10.49 -13.44 9.70
C ALA A 10 9.36 -14.38 9.26
N ASN A 11 8.17 -14.16 9.82
CA ASN A 11 6.96 -14.72 9.28
C ASN A 11 6.88 -14.06 7.91
N GLU A 12 7.30 -14.78 6.87
CA GLU A 12 7.03 -14.45 5.48
C GLU A 12 5.52 -14.61 5.24
N THR A 13 4.72 -13.84 6.00
CA THR A 13 3.31 -13.70 5.75
C THR A 13 3.23 -12.93 4.46
N LYS A 14 3.08 -13.69 3.36
CA LYS A 14 2.75 -13.13 2.05
C LYS A 14 1.68 -12.06 2.31
N PRO A 15 1.91 -10.80 1.90
CA PRO A 15 0.96 -9.74 2.18
C PRO A 15 -0.41 -10.19 1.66
N GLU A 16 -1.42 -10.16 2.54
CA GLU A 16 -2.79 -10.45 2.15
C GLU A 16 -3.24 -9.35 1.20
N ILE A 17 -3.15 -9.63 -0.09
CA ILE A 17 -3.59 -8.74 -1.16
C ILE A 17 -5.05 -9.10 -1.43
N PRO A 18 -5.98 -8.13 -1.36
CA PRO A 18 -7.38 -8.37 -1.69
C PRO A 18 -7.53 -9.02 -3.08
N THR A 19 -8.29 -10.10 -3.17
CA THR A 19 -8.46 -10.88 -4.42
C THR A 19 -9.16 -10.09 -5.51
N GLU A 20 -9.95 -9.07 -5.14
CA GLU A 20 -10.58 -8.11 -6.03
C GLU A 20 -9.61 -7.16 -6.75
N LEU A 21 -8.31 -7.18 -6.41
CA LEU A 21 -7.30 -6.45 -7.15
C LEU A 21 -6.83 -7.30 -8.34
N ASP A 22 -7.36 -7.02 -9.52
CA ASP A 22 -7.01 -7.77 -10.74
C ASP A 22 -5.73 -7.24 -11.42
N SER A 23 -5.47 -5.93 -11.29
CA SER A 23 -4.33 -5.26 -11.94
C SER A 23 -3.06 -5.29 -11.09
N THR A 24 -1.93 -5.62 -11.71
CA THR A 24 -0.59 -5.54 -11.09
C THR A 24 -0.31 -4.16 -10.50
N SER A 25 -0.68 -3.08 -11.19
CA SER A 25 -0.48 -1.72 -10.71
C SER A 25 -1.29 -1.43 -9.45
N SER A 26 -2.53 -1.92 -9.38
CA SER A 26 -3.38 -1.77 -8.19
C SER A 26 -2.82 -2.50 -6.98
N LYS A 27 -2.26 -3.69 -7.20
CA LYS A 27 -1.56 -4.45 -6.15
C LYS A 27 -0.32 -3.71 -5.65
N LEU A 28 0.49 -3.15 -6.55
CA LEU A 28 1.70 -2.42 -6.17
C LEU A 28 1.39 -1.18 -5.33
N VAL A 29 0.41 -0.38 -5.75
CA VAL A 29 -0.01 0.80 -4.98
C VAL A 29 -0.54 0.41 -3.61
N TYR A 30 -1.40 -0.63 -3.55
CA TYR A 30 -1.92 -1.14 -2.27
C TYR A 30 -0.81 -1.63 -1.34
N LEU A 31 0.15 -2.42 -1.86
CA LEU A 31 1.29 -2.91 -1.10
C LEU A 31 2.20 -1.80 -0.61
N TYR A 32 2.41 -0.77 -1.44
CA TYR A 32 3.20 0.38 -1.06
C TYR A 32 2.56 1.12 0.11
N LEU A 33 1.27 1.44 0.01
CA LEU A 33 0.50 2.06 1.10
C LEU A 33 0.50 1.23 2.38
N ARG A 34 0.39 -0.11 2.26
CA ARG A 34 0.49 -1.02 3.40
C ARG A 34 1.85 -0.96 4.10
N ALA A 35 2.91 -0.74 3.33
CA ALA A 35 4.28 -0.69 3.85
C ALA A 35 4.65 0.70 4.40
N SER A 36 4.16 1.78 3.78
CA SER A 36 4.45 3.17 4.18
C SER A 36 3.48 3.71 5.24
N GLY A 37 2.29 3.14 5.37
CA GLY A 37 1.21 3.62 6.24
C GLY A 37 0.39 4.71 5.56
N SER A 38 1.00 5.88 5.33
CA SER A 38 0.43 6.94 4.51
C SER A 38 1.48 7.53 3.56
N CYS A 39 1.04 8.06 2.44
CA CYS A 39 1.92 8.77 1.51
C CYS A 39 1.16 9.72 0.59
N THR A 40 1.84 10.74 0.10
CA THR A 40 1.34 11.68 -0.90
C THR A 40 1.33 11.08 -2.31
N ILE A 41 0.63 11.74 -3.22
CA ILE A 41 0.66 11.38 -4.65
C ILE A 41 2.07 11.49 -5.26
N ASP A 42 2.86 12.45 -4.79
CA ASP A 42 4.23 12.67 -5.27
C ASP A 42 5.18 11.57 -4.80
N GLU A 43 5.03 11.09 -3.57
CA GLU A 43 5.78 9.94 -3.07
C GLU A 43 5.43 8.64 -3.80
N LEU A 44 4.15 8.43 -4.12
CA LEU A 44 3.71 7.31 -4.96
C LEU A 44 4.32 7.38 -6.35
N GLN A 45 4.32 8.56 -6.97
CA GLN A 45 4.95 8.76 -8.28
C GLN A 45 6.44 8.46 -8.23
N ALA A 46 7.17 9.05 -7.27
CA ALA A 46 8.61 8.91 -7.16
C ALA A 46 9.04 7.46 -6.84
N SER A 47 8.28 6.77 -5.99
CA SER A 47 8.66 5.44 -5.51
C SER A 47 8.23 4.31 -6.44
N LEU A 48 7.11 4.48 -7.16
CA LEU A 48 6.57 3.47 -8.06
C LEU A 48 6.86 3.77 -9.54
N ASP A 49 7.49 4.90 -9.84
CA ASP A 49 7.72 5.41 -11.20
C ASP A 49 6.43 5.46 -12.04
N MET A 50 5.33 5.87 -11.38
CA MET A 50 4.00 5.92 -11.98
C MET A 50 3.55 7.36 -12.19
N GLN A 51 3.07 7.66 -13.40
CA GLN A 51 2.55 9.00 -13.69
C GLN A 51 1.27 9.30 -12.90
N LYS A 52 1.11 10.56 -12.44
CA LYS A 52 -0.10 11.00 -11.73
C LYS A 52 -1.40 10.71 -12.49
N ILE A 53 -1.37 10.82 -13.83
CA ILE A 53 -2.52 10.53 -14.70
C ILE A 53 -2.99 9.07 -14.59
N SER A 54 -2.09 8.14 -14.24
CA SER A 54 -2.40 6.73 -13.99
C SER A 54 -2.72 6.47 -12.51
N LEU A 55 -2.05 7.17 -11.59
CA LEU A 55 -2.27 7.03 -10.15
C LEU A 55 -3.66 7.54 -9.71
N TYR A 56 -4.12 8.69 -10.19
CA TYR A 56 -5.41 9.25 -9.77
C TYR A 56 -6.60 8.33 -10.08
N PRO A 57 -6.79 7.78 -11.30
CA PRO A 57 -7.86 6.83 -11.58
C PRO A 57 -7.75 5.56 -10.74
N LEU A 58 -6.53 5.10 -10.48
CA LEU A 58 -6.27 3.89 -9.71
C LEU A 58 -6.61 4.08 -8.23
N LEU A 59 -6.16 5.17 -7.60
CA LEU A 59 -6.52 5.52 -6.22
C LEU A 59 -8.03 5.72 -6.08
N LYS A 60 -8.67 6.35 -7.07
CA LYS A 60 -10.14 6.47 -7.13
C LYS A 60 -10.82 5.09 -7.19
N SER A 61 -10.27 4.15 -7.95
CA SER A 61 -10.78 2.77 -8.02
C SER A 61 -10.61 2.03 -6.70
N LEU A 62 -9.44 2.13 -6.06
CA LEU A 62 -9.18 1.51 -4.75
C LEU A 62 -10.08 2.09 -3.66
N SER A 63 -10.29 3.40 -3.67
CA SER A 63 -11.19 4.08 -2.73
C SER A 63 -12.64 3.67 -2.93
N LYS A 64 -13.11 3.52 -4.18
CA LYS A 64 -14.44 2.96 -4.46
C LYS A 64 -14.63 1.53 -3.96
N LYS A 65 -13.55 0.75 -3.86
CA LYS A 65 -13.56 -0.61 -3.29
C LYS A 65 -13.44 -0.61 -1.77
N GLY A 66 -13.28 0.55 -1.12
CA GLY A 66 -13.08 0.64 0.33
C GLY A 66 -11.71 0.13 0.77
N LEU A 67 -10.70 0.14 -0.10
CA LEU A 67 -9.36 -0.37 0.21
C LEU A 67 -8.37 0.74 0.60
N VAL A 68 -8.63 1.97 0.16
CA VAL A 68 -7.76 3.13 0.35
C VAL A 68 -8.62 4.35 0.65
N GLU A 69 -8.15 5.17 1.57
CA GLU A 69 -8.76 6.46 1.91
C GLU A 69 -7.77 7.60 1.64
N GLY A 70 -8.33 8.77 1.34
CA GLY A 70 -7.58 10.00 1.16
C GLY A 70 -7.84 10.94 2.32
N GLU A 71 -6.78 11.47 2.92
CA GLU A 71 -6.85 12.49 3.97
C GLU A 71 -5.95 13.67 3.58
N GLY A 72 -6.58 14.79 3.21
CA GLY A 72 -5.89 15.95 2.67
C GLY A 72 -5.13 15.60 1.38
N GLU A 73 -3.80 15.65 1.46
CA GLU A 73 -2.89 15.35 0.34
C GLU A 73 -2.29 13.94 0.41
N THR A 74 -2.68 13.16 1.41
CA THR A 74 -2.15 11.82 1.67
C THR A 74 -3.18 10.73 1.39
N TYR A 75 -2.70 9.55 1.07
CA TYR A 75 -3.48 8.33 0.92
C TYR A 75 -2.97 7.29 1.92
N HIS A 76 -3.88 6.50 2.47
CA HIS A 76 -3.59 5.40 3.41
C HIS A 76 -4.58 4.25 3.18
N LEU A 77 -4.33 3.09 3.78
CA LEU A 77 -5.29 1.99 3.73
C LEU A 77 -6.55 2.33 4.53
N ALA A 78 -7.72 1.96 4.01
CA ALA A 78 -8.96 2.10 4.76
C ALA A 78 -8.90 1.26 6.06
N SER A 79 -9.42 1.80 7.15
CA SER A 79 -9.44 1.18 8.49
C SER A 79 -10.72 0.39 8.78
#